data_AF-J3E239-F1
#
_entry.id   AF-J3E239-F1
#
_cell.length_a   1.000
_cell.length_b   1.000
_cell.length_c   1.000
_cell.angle_alpha   90.00
_cell.angle_beta   90.00
_cell.angle_gamma   90.00
#
_symmetry.space_group_name_H-M   'P 1'
#
loop_
_entity.id
_entity.type
_entity.pdbx_description
1 polymer ?
#
loop_
_entity_poly.entity_id
_entity_poly.type
_entity_poly.pdbx_seq_one_letter_code
_entity_poly.pdbx_strand_id
1 'polypeptide(L)' 'MLNEQLKREPFAMPKLKISDRVPEFAKTGVYQPEWLELIEPSDFSLEGYEHHAPMTAPMAV' A
#
# COMPACT_ATOMS: atom_id res chain seq x y z
N MET A 1 19.12 -6.02 -14.22
CA MET A 1 17.92 -5.87 -13.36
C MET A 1 16.83 -5.04 -14.04
N LEU A 2 17.04 -3.75 -14.30
CA LEU A 2 15.98 -2.87 -14.84
C LEU A 2 15.46 -3.27 -16.24
N ASN A 3 16.37 -3.57 -17.18
CA ASN A 3 15.98 -4.04 -18.53
C ASN A 3 15.14 -5.32 -18.52
N GLU A 4 15.27 -6.15 -17.47
CA GLU A 4 14.46 -7.35 -17.31
C GLU A 4 13.10 -7.03 -16.69
N GLN A 5 13.00 -6.02 -15.82
CA GLN A 5 11.71 -5.56 -15.29
C GLN A 5 10.83 -4.98 -16.40
N LEU A 6 11.40 -4.21 -17.34
CA LEU A 6 10.67 -3.59 -18.45
C LEU A 6 10.02 -4.59 -19.42
N LYS A 7 10.48 -5.85 -19.41
CA LYS A 7 9.94 -6.92 -20.27
C LYS A 7 8.83 -7.72 -19.60
N ARG A 8 8.56 -7.50 -18.31
CA ARG A 8 7.56 -8.26 -17.56
C ARG A 8 6.16 -7.77 -17.88
N GLU A 9 5.24 -8.71 -18.05
CA GLU A 9 3.82 -8.39 -18.19
C GLU A 9 3.26 -7.87 -16.87
N PRO A 10 2.66 -6.67 -16.83
CA PRO A 10 2.12 -6.12 -15.60
C PRO A 10 0.95 -6.95 -15.06
N PHE A 11 0.91 -7.16 -13.75
CA PHE A 11 -0.27 -7.68 -13.06
C PHE A 11 -1.34 -6.60 -12.90
N ALA A 12 -2.55 -7.03 -12.53
CA ALA A 12 -3.62 -6.12 -12.14
C ALA A 12 -3.18 -5.24 -10.97
N MET A 13 -3.63 -3.98 -10.98
CA MET A 13 -3.33 -3.06 -9.89
C MET A 13 -4.05 -3.48 -8.60
N PRO A 14 -3.37 -3.43 -7.44
CA PRO A 14 -4.00 -3.72 -6.17
C PRO A 14 -4.97 -2.61 -5.76
N LYS A 15 -5.76 -2.89 -4.73
CA LYS A 15 -6.57 -1.87 -4.05
C LYS A 15 -5.96 -1.53 -2.71
N LEU A 16 -5.81 -0.23 -2.42
CA LEU A 16 -5.50 0.23 -1.08
C LEU A 16 -6.74 0.10 -0.20
N LYS A 17 -6.61 -0.63 0.90
CA LYS A 17 -7.62 -0.74 1.95
C LYS A 17 -7.11 -0.07 3.21
N ILE A 18 -7.95 0.80 3.77
CA ILE A 18 -7.75 1.40 5.09
C ILE A 18 -8.60 0.63 6.09
N SER A 19 -8.03 0.32 7.26
CA SER A 19 -8.69 -0.41 8.35
C SER A 19 -9.97 0.25 8.81
N ASP A 20 -10.99 -0.56 9.12
CA ASP A 20 -12.31 -0.10 9.59
C ASP A 20 -12.23 0.64 10.93
N ARG A 21 -11.10 0.55 11.66
CA ARG A 21 -10.90 1.31 12.90
C ARG A 21 -10.71 2.80 12.66
N VAL A 22 -10.21 3.20 11.48
CA VAL A 22 -10.03 4.61 11.13
C VAL A 22 -11.39 5.19 10.77
N PRO A 23 -11.90 6.21 11.49
CA PRO A 23 -13.26 6.67 11.33
C PRO A 23 -13.43 7.38 9.98
N GLU A 24 -14.50 7.01 9.29
CA GLU A 24 -14.89 7.65 8.05
C GLU A 24 -15.71 8.91 8.34
N PHE A 25 -15.14 10.08 8.05
CA PHE A 25 -15.81 11.37 8.25
C PHE A 25 -17.20 11.44 7.60
N ALA A 26 -17.35 10.87 6.40
CA ALA A 26 -18.64 10.87 5.69
C ALA A 26 -19.74 10.08 6.42
N LYS A 27 -19.36 9.10 7.27
CA LYS A 27 -20.30 8.30 8.07
C LYS A 27 -20.53 8.89 9.46
N THR A 28 -19.45 9.36 10.12
CA THR A 28 -19.53 9.85 11.50
C THR A 28 -19.96 11.31 11.58
N GLY A 29 -19.61 12.13 10.58
CA GLY A 29 -19.77 13.59 10.61
C GLY A 29 -18.87 14.31 11.62
N VAL A 30 -17.98 13.58 12.32
CA VAL A 30 -17.11 14.13 13.35
C VAL A 30 -15.73 14.37 12.77
N TYR A 31 -15.28 15.62 12.80
CA TYR A 31 -13.93 15.96 12.39
C TYR A 31 -12.93 15.51 13.45
N GLN A 32 -12.08 14.55 13.09
CA GLN A 32 -11.12 13.89 13.99
C GLN A 32 -9.69 13.89 13.39
N PRO A 33 -9.04 15.05 13.28
CA PRO A 33 -7.71 15.17 12.68
C PRO A 33 -6.61 14.45 13.47
N GLU A 34 -6.83 14.17 14.77
CA GLU A 34 -5.90 13.44 15.62
C GLU A 34 -5.56 12.03 15.12
N TRP A 35 -6.37 11.49 14.20
CA TRP A 35 -6.06 10.23 13.55
C TRP A 35 -4.81 10.28 12.67
N LEU A 36 -4.34 11.46 12.26
CA LEU A 36 -3.07 11.59 11.53
C LEU A 36 -1.88 11.12 12.37
N GLU A 37 -1.94 11.28 13.69
CA GLU A 37 -0.90 10.84 14.62
C GLU A 37 -1.16 9.43 15.20
N LEU A 38 -2.40 8.92 15.14
CA LEU A 38 -2.81 7.64 15.72
C LEU A 38 -2.82 6.46 14.72
N ILE A 39 -2.67 6.75 13.42
CA ILE A 39 -2.55 5.71 12.40
C ILE A 39 -1.25 4.93 12.58
N GLU A 40 -1.34 3.63 12.33
CA GLU A 40 -0.22 2.70 12.37
C GLU A 40 -0.06 2.06 10.99
N PRO A 41 1.14 1.54 10.65
CA PRO A 41 1.36 0.87 9.37
C PRO A 41 0.38 -0.28 9.11
N SER A 42 -0.07 -0.97 10.17
CA SER A 42 -1.06 -2.06 10.09
C SER A 42 -2.46 -1.62 9.67
N ASP A 43 -2.74 -0.32 9.62
CA ASP A 43 -4.02 0.19 9.13
C ASP A 43 -4.13 0.23 7.62
N PHE A 44 -3.01 0.07 6.92
CA PHE A 44 -2.96 0.12 5.47
C PHE A 44 -2.61 -1.27 4.94
N SER A 45 -3.42 -1.76 4.01
CA SER A 45 -3.17 -3.02 3.33
C SER A 45 -3.45 -2.91 1.85
N LEU A 46 -2.77 -3.73 1.05
CA LEU A 46 -3.02 -3.83 -0.38
C LEU A 46 -3.77 -5.14 -0.65
N GLU A 47 -5.05 -5.02 -1.00
CA GLU A 47 -5.86 -6.16 -1.42
C GLU A 47 -5.57 -6.51 -2.88
N GLY A 48 -5.39 -7.80 -3.15
CA GLY A 48 -5.06 -8.30 -4.49
C GLY A 48 -3.67 -7.88 -4.98
N TYR A 49 -2.72 -7.62 -4.07
CA TYR A 49 -1.35 -7.32 -4.47
C TYR A 49 -0.63 -8.56 -4.97
N GLU A 50 -0.33 -8.55 -6.26
CA GLU A 50 0.53 -9.51 -6.91
C GLU A 50 1.82 -8.82 -7.35
N HIS A 51 2.94 -9.51 -7.17
CA HIS A 51 4.23 -8.99 -7.59
C HIS A 51 5.08 -10.10 -8.21
N HIS A 52 5.95 -9.70 -9.13
CA HIS A 52 6.91 -10.61 -9.69
C HIS A 52 7.92 -11.09 -8.65
N ALA A 53 8.57 -12.22 -8.94
CA ALA A 53 9.63 -12.76 -8.10
C ALA A 53 10.72 -11.69 -7.82
N PRO A 54 11.26 -11.67 -6.58
CA PRO A 54 12.25 -10.69 -6.17
C PRO A 54 13.50 -10.80 -7.06
N MET A 55 14.08 -9.65 -7.39
CA MET A 55 15.37 -9.57 -8.07
C MET A 55 16.33 -8.81 -7.19
N THR A 56 17.47 -9.41 -6.89
CA THR A 56 18.54 -8.75 -6.13
C THR A 56 19.46 -8.00 -7.08
N ALA A 57 19.74 -6.74 -6.80
CA ALA A 57 20.91 -6.06 -7.32
C ALA A 57 21.93 -5.95 -6.17
N PRO A 58 23.20 -6.35 -6.38
CA PRO A 58 24.25 -6.01 -5.43
C PRO A 58 24.47 -4.51 -5.52
N MET A 59 24.05 -3.80 -4.49
CA MET A 59 24.39 -2.39 -4.27
C MET A 59 25.04 -2.33 -2.90
N ALA A 60 26.33 -2.02 -2.85
CA ALA A 60 26.88 -1.40 -1.64
C ALA A 60 26.33 0.03 -1.61
N VAL A 61 25.69 0.40 -0.51
CA VAL A 61 25.23 1.77 -0.24
C VAL A 61 26.11 2.35 0.85
#